data_AF-A0A0L0F8X5-F1
#
_entry.id   AF-A0A0L0F8X5-F1
#
_cell.length_a   1.000
_cell.length_b   1.000
_cell.length_c   1.000
_cell.angle_alpha   90.00
_cell.angle_beta   90.00
_cell.angle_gamma   90.00
#
_symmetry.space_group_name_H-M   'P 1'
#
loop_
_entity.id
_entity.type
_entity.pdbx_description
1 polymer ?
#
loop_
_entity_poly.entity_id
_entity_poly.type
_entity_poly.pdbx_seq_one_letter_code
_entity_poly.pdbx_strand_id
1 'polypeptide(L)'
;MPDPKYFYATHYSTPGYVLYYLVRVAPEYMLCLQSGKFDQPDRLFNDIAATWKGVNTSHTDLKELIPEFYMPNNTYTHARTQNHSLTHASVASEKAPGADGQGEEAGERDSVDSTGPNG
;
A
#
# COMPACT_ATOMS: atom_id res chain seq x y z
N MET A 1 34.63 9.76 -22.75
CA MET A 1 33.78 8.81 -23.50
C MET A 1 32.38 9.42 -23.54
N PRO A 2 31.68 9.45 -24.68
CA PRO A 2 30.28 9.85 -24.70
C PRO A 2 29.43 8.79 -23.97
N ASP A 3 28.36 9.23 -23.33
CA ASP A 3 27.45 8.33 -22.63
C ASP A 3 26.76 7.34 -23.59
N PRO A 4 26.54 6.08 -23.17
CA PRO A 4 25.87 5.10 -24.01
C PRO A 4 24.41 5.49 -24.26
N LYS A 5 23.98 5.34 -25.52
CA LYS A 5 22.59 5.60 -25.94
C LYS A 5 21.68 4.43 -25.54
N TYR A 6 20.45 4.73 -25.16
CA TYR A 6 19.43 3.73 -24.82
C TYR A 6 18.09 4.07 -25.48
N PHE A 7 17.26 3.05 -25.75
CA PHE A 7 15.92 3.23 -26.30
C PHE A 7 14.88 3.50 -25.21
N TYR A 8 15.04 2.87 -24.05
CA TYR A 8 14.09 2.92 -22.95
C TYR A 8 14.83 3.22 -21.65
N ALA A 9 14.28 4.16 -20.87
CA ALA A 9 14.83 4.55 -19.57
C ALA A 9 14.41 3.60 -18.44
N THR A 10 13.44 2.72 -18.70
CA THR A 10 12.90 1.76 -17.73
C THR A 10 13.04 0.34 -18.26
N HIS A 11 13.14 -0.61 -17.33
CA HIS A 11 13.21 -2.03 -17.65
C HIS A 11 11.80 -2.63 -17.66
N TYR A 12 11.53 -3.58 -18.55
CA TYR A 12 10.22 -4.20 -18.72
C TYR A 12 9.80 -5.11 -17.55
N SER A 13 10.79 -5.59 -16.80
CA SER A 13 10.62 -6.39 -15.59
C SER A 13 11.29 -5.69 -14.41
N THR A 14 10.47 -5.38 -13.40
CA THR A 14 10.91 -4.79 -12.13
C THR A 14 10.08 -5.37 -10.98
N PRO A 15 10.60 -5.40 -9.74
CA PRO A 15 9.81 -5.83 -8.59
C PRO A 15 8.51 -5.03 -8.44
N GLY A 16 8.53 -3.74 -8.75
CA GLY A 16 7.33 -2.90 -8.74
C GLY A 16 6.26 -3.36 -9.73
N TYR A 17 6.64 -3.85 -10.91
CA TYR A 17 5.70 -4.38 -11.90
C TYR A 17 5.13 -5.75 -11.51
N VAL A 18 5.94 -6.60 -10.89
CA VAL A 18 5.44 -7.87 -10.33
C VAL A 18 4.41 -7.58 -9.24
N LEU A 19 4.75 -6.72 -8.29
CA LEU A 19 3.85 -6.35 -7.19
C LEU A 19 2.63 -5.56 -7.67
N TYR A 20 2.74 -4.79 -8.75
CA TYR A 20 1.60 -4.13 -9.39
C TYR A 20 0.51 -5.15 -9.71
N TYR A 21 0.85 -6.27 -10.38
CA TYR A 21 -0.13 -7.33 -10.68
C TYR A 21 -0.57 -8.12 -9.45
N LEU A 22 0.32 -8.31 -8.46
CA LEU A 22 0.08 -9.13 -7.28
C LEU A 22 -0.50 -8.37 -6.08
N VAL A 23 -0.84 -7.08 -6.21
CA VAL A 23 -1.24 -6.20 -5.09
C VAL A 23 -2.37 -6.76 -4.22
N ARG A 24 -3.25 -7.59 -4.78
CA ARG A 24 -4.38 -8.22 -4.05
C ARG A 24 -4.07 -9.58 -3.45
N VAL A 25 -2.97 -10.21 -3.86
CA VAL A 25 -2.56 -11.54 -3.37
C VAL A 25 -1.45 -11.45 -2.36
N ALA A 26 -0.55 -10.48 -2.52
CA ALA A 26 0.55 -10.24 -1.59
C ALA A 26 0.71 -8.73 -1.29
N PRO A 27 -0.30 -8.10 -0.66
CA PRO A 27 -0.30 -6.67 -0.35
C PRO A 27 0.86 -6.24 0.56
N GLU A 28 1.33 -7.12 1.44
CA GLU A 28 2.42 -6.88 2.38
C GLU A 28 3.73 -6.51 1.66
N TYR A 29 4.02 -7.13 0.52
CA TYR A 29 5.23 -6.81 -0.24
C TYR A 29 5.15 -5.44 -0.91
N MET A 30 3.94 -5.02 -1.34
CA MET A 30 3.73 -3.67 -1.85
C MET A 30 3.97 -2.62 -0.76
N LEU A 31 3.47 -2.88 0.45
CA LEU A 31 3.70 -2.02 1.61
C LEU A 31 5.18 -1.93 1.96
N CYS A 32 5.92 -3.05 1.94
CA CYS A 32 7.37 -3.04 2.12
C CYS A 32 8.07 -2.18 1.07
N LEU A 33 7.68 -2.28 -0.20
CA LEU A 33 8.27 -1.50 -1.29
C LEU A 33 7.97 0.00 -1.17
N GLN A 34 6.82 0.35 -0.59
CA GLN A 34 6.30 1.73 -0.52
C GLN A 34 6.37 2.33 0.89
N SER A 35 7.32 1.87 1.71
CA SER A 35 7.58 2.41 3.05
C SER A 35 6.35 2.42 3.97
N GLY A 36 5.54 1.36 3.89
CA GLY A 36 4.38 1.11 4.75
C GLY A 36 3.08 1.76 4.30
N LYS A 37 2.99 2.31 3.07
CA LYS A 37 1.77 2.91 2.54
C LYS A 37 1.50 2.45 1.12
N PHE A 38 0.24 2.21 0.77
CA PHE A 38 -0.13 1.93 -0.61
C PHE A 38 0.02 3.15 -1.51
N ASP A 39 0.19 2.87 -2.79
CA ASP A 39 0.20 3.88 -3.85
C ASP A 39 -1.17 4.56 -4.01
N GLN A 40 -1.19 5.61 -4.83
CA GLN A 40 -2.44 6.19 -5.29
C GLN A 40 -3.29 5.11 -6.00
N PRO A 41 -4.60 5.01 -5.72
CA PRO A 41 -5.47 3.99 -6.29
C PRO A 41 -5.43 3.91 -7.83
N ASP A 42 -5.25 5.06 -8.49
CA ASP A 42 -5.15 5.15 -9.96
C ASP A 42 -3.87 4.52 -10.52
N ARG A 43 -2.83 4.33 -9.70
CA ARG A 43 -1.56 3.69 -10.06
C ARG A 43 -1.51 2.21 -9.71
N LEU A 44 -2.49 1.70 -8.96
CA LEU A 44 -2.60 0.28 -8.65
C LEU A 44 -3.22 -0.49 -9.82
N PHE A 45 -2.94 -1.79 -9.90
CA PHE A 45 -3.56 -2.65 -10.90
C PHE A 45 -5.05 -2.75 -10.67
N ASN A 46 -5.85 -2.41 -11.68
CA ASN A 46 -7.32 -2.39 -11.59
C ASN A 46 -7.99 -3.26 -12.65
N ASP A 47 -7.49 -3.23 -13.88
CA ASP A 47 -8.09 -3.93 -15.01
C ASP A 47 -7.05 -4.24 -16.09
N ILE A 48 -7.14 -5.43 -16.68
CA ILE A 48 -6.20 -5.91 -17.71
C ILE A 48 -6.34 -5.08 -18.98
N ALA A 49 -7.56 -4.74 -19.40
CA ALA A 49 -7.76 -3.98 -20.64
C ALA A 49 -7.20 -2.56 -20.51
N ALA A 50 -7.38 -1.93 -19.34
CA ALA A 50 -6.77 -0.65 -19.01
C ALA A 50 -5.24 -0.73 -18.98
N THR A 51 -4.65 -1.75 -18.35
CA THR A 51 -3.19 -1.95 -18.34
C THR A 51 -2.64 -2.19 -19.75
N TRP A 52 -3.30 -3.05 -20.54
CA TRP A 52 -2.93 -3.31 -21.94
C TRP A 52 -2.96 -2.03 -22.78
N LYS A 53 -3.97 -1.19 -22.61
CA LYS A 53 -4.03 0.12 -23.26
C LYS A 53 -2.87 1.01 -22.81
N GLY A 54 -2.54 1.01 -21.52
CA GLY A 54 -1.43 1.78 -20.94
C GLY A 54 -0.09 1.46 -21.60
N VAL A 55 0.30 0.19 -21.63
CA VAL A 55 1.57 -0.27 -22.23
C VAL A 55 1.65 -0.01 -23.73
N ASN A 56 0.51 0.06 -24.43
CA ASN A 56 0.48 0.37 -25.87
C ASN A 56 0.39 1.88 -26.18
N THR A 57 0.17 2.73 -25.19
CA THR A 57 0.00 4.18 -25.39
C THR A 57 1.11 5.02 -24.75
N SER A 58 1.75 4.51 -23.68
CA SER A 58 2.81 5.21 -22.99
C SER A 58 4.18 4.60 -23.29
N HIS A 59 5.09 5.38 -23.87
CA HIS A 59 6.47 4.95 -24.14
C HIS A 59 7.32 4.70 -22.89
N THR A 60 6.84 5.11 -21.71
CA THR A 60 7.50 4.87 -20.43
C THR A 60 6.93 3.64 -19.70
N ASP A 61 5.81 3.10 -20.19
CA ASP A 61 5.16 1.93 -19.63
C ASP A 61 5.52 0.68 -20.42
N LEU A 62 6.50 -0.07 -19.92
CA LEU A 62 7.08 -1.23 -20.60
C LEU A 62 6.77 -2.53 -19.86
N LYS A 63 5.76 -2.55 -18.99
CA LYS A 63 5.42 -3.71 -18.16
C LYS A 63 5.15 -4.94 -19.04
N GLU A 64 5.94 -6.00 -18.85
CA GLU A 64 5.60 -7.31 -19.38
C GLU A 64 4.70 -8.10 -18.41
N LEU A 65 4.03 -9.11 -18.94
CA LEU A 65 3.25 -10.05 -18.13
C LEU A 65 4.17 -10.93 -17.28
N ILE A 66 3.67 -11.33 -16.12
CA ILE A 66 4.35 -12.24 -15.20
C ILE A 66 3.87 -13.70 -15.44
N PRO A 67 4.67 -14.73 -15.08
CA PRO A 67 4.31 -16.13 -15.28
C PRO A 67 2.95 -16.54 -14.69
N GLU A 68 2.54 -15.92 -13.60
CA GLU A 68 1.29 -16.15 -12.87
C GLU A 68 0.05 -15.97 -13.75
N PHE A 69 0.12 -15.16 -14.81
CA PHE A 69 -0.98 -15.01 -15.77
C PHE A 69 -1.28 -16.30 -16.56
N TYR A 70 -0.31 -17.19 -16.68
CA TYR A 70 -0.40 -18.43 -17.45
C TYR A 70 -0.60 -19.66 -16.55
N MET A 71 -0.75 -19.47 -15.24
CA MET A 71 -1.02 -20.55 -14.30
C MET A 71 -2.52 -20.90 -14.26
N PRO A 72 -2.88 -22.18 -14.05
CA PRO A 72 -4.27 -22.65 -14.11
C PRO A 72 -5.18 -22.09 -12.98
N ASN A 73 -4.60 -21.56 -11.90
CA ASN A 73 -5.31 -20.97 -10.77
C ASN A 73 -5.22 -19.43 -10.77
N ASN A 74 -5.19 -18.80 -11.95
CA ASN A 74 -5.08 -17.35 -12.11
C ASN A 74 -6.30 -16.60 -11.52
N THR A 75 -6.31 -16.43 -10.20
CA THR A 75 -7.28 -15.62 -9.45
C THR A 75 -6.99 -14.13 -9.56
N TYR A 76 -5.81 -13.76 -10.09
CA TYR A 76 -5.32 -12.38 -10.23
C TYR A 76 -6.17 -11.54 -11.20
N THR A 77 -6.83 -12.17 -12.17
CA THR A 77 -7.69 -11.50 -13.17
C THR A 77 -9.13 -11.26 -12.69
N HIS A 78 -9.56 -11.91 -11.60
CA HIS A 78 -10.97 -11.97 -11.19
C HIS A 78 -11.36 -11.06 -10.01
N ALA A 79 -10.43 -10.23 -9.53
CA ALA A 79 -10.68 -9.38 -8.37
C ALA A 79 -11.77 -8.30 -8.55
N ARG A 80 -12.32 -8.12 -9.76
CA ARG A 80 -13.45 -7.22 -10.01
C ARG A 80 -14.80 -7.81 -9.56
N THR A 81 -15.00 -9.13 -9.57
CA THR A 81 -16.35 -9.69 -9.33
C THR A 81 -16.67 -9.95 -7.85
N GLN A 82 -15.68 -10.03 -6.95
CA GLN A 82 -15.94 -10.29 -5.53
C GLN A 82 -15.89 -9.06 -4.60
N ASN A 83 -15.58 -7.87 -5.11
CA ASN A 83 -15.29 -6.71 -4.25
C ASN A 83 -16.30 -5.56 -4.29
N HIS A 84 -17.52 -5.77 -4.82
CA HIS A 84 -18.59 -4.79 -4.67
C HIS A 84 -18.99 -4.53 -3.19
N SER A 85 -18.46 -5.31 -2.25
CA SER A 85 -18.67 -5.15 -0.80
C SER A 85 -17.47 -4.57 -0.02
N LEU A 86 -16.30 -4.36 -0.65
CA LEU A 86 -15.10 -3.88 0.07
C LEU A 86 -14.80 -2.39 -0.09
N THR A 87 -15.60 -1.64 -0.85
CA THR A 87 -15.46 -0.17 -0.96
C THR A 87 -15.80 0.58 0.34
N HIS A 88 -16.30 -0.11 1.38
CA HIS A 88 -16.59 0.48 2.68
C HIS A 88 -15.79 -0.09 3.88
N ALA A 89 -15.01 -1.17 3.71
CA ALA A 89 -14.55 -1.95 4.88
C ALA A 89 -13.05 -1.97 5.17
N SER A 90 -12.16 -1.42 4.32
CA SER A 90 -10.70 -1.54 4.56
C SER A 90 -9.94 -0.21 4.71
N VAL A 91 -10.64 0.92 4.89
CA VAL A 91 -10.04 2.07 5.61
C VAL A 91 -10.12 1.78 7.11
N ALA A 92 -9.54 0.65 7.53
CA ALA A 92 -9.37 0.32 8.92
C ALA A 92 -7.87 0.27 9.16
N SER A 93 -7.39 1.35 9.75
CA SER A 93 -6.07 1.54 10.35
C SER A 93 -5.52 0.23 10.95
N GLU A 94 -4.60 -0.45 10.28
CA GLU A 94 -3.69 -1.37 10.96
C GLU A 94 -2.67 -0.53 11.74
N LYS A 95 -3.05 -0.22 12.98
CA LYS A 95 -2.16 0.29 14.01
C LYS A 95 -1.17 -0.83 14.35
N ALA A 96 0.13 -0.58 14.13
CA ALA A 96 1.19 -1.50 14.52
C ALA A 96 1.08 -1.90 16.01
N PRO A 97 1.26 -3.19 16.37
CA PRO A 97 1.23 -3.62 17.76
C PRO A 97 2.61 -3.42 18.40
N GLY A 98 2.65 -2.79 19.58
CA GLY A 98 3.82 -2.85 20.47
C GLY A 98 4.23 -1.50 21.08
N ALA A 99 3.54 -1.10 22.15
CA ALA A 99 4.12 -0.29 23.22
C ALA A 99 3.25 -0.49 24.48
N ASP A 100 3.62 -1.52 25.25
CA ASP A 100 3.11 -1.77 26.59
C ASP A 100 3.50 -0.63 27.54
N GLY A 101 2.62 -0.31 28.50
CA GLY A 101 3.02 0.34 29.74
C GLY A 101 1.98 1.24 30.39
N GLN A 102 1.21 0.65 31.33
CA GLN A 102 0.71 1.26 32.59
C GLN A 102 -0.29 2.43 32.43
N GLY A 103 -1.58 2.36 32.79
CA GLY A 103 -2.18 1.74 33.98
C GLY A 103 -2.02 2.65 35.19
N GLU A 104 -2.95 3.60 35.42
CA GLU A 104 -3.65 3.83 36.70
C GLU A 104 -4.55 5.09 36.70
N GLU A 105 -5.53 5.02 37.60
CA GLU A 105 -6.87 5.61 37.58
C GLU A 105 -6.96 6.88 38.46
N ALA A 106 -8.05 7.64 38.25
CA ALA A 106 -8.37 8.93 38.85
C ALA A 106 -8.56 8.91 40.38
N GLY A 107 -8.46 10.10 41.01
CA GLY A 107 -8.81 10.26 42.42
C GLY A 107 -8.73 11.69 42.94
N GLU A 108 -9.84 12.42 42.77
CA GLU A 108 -10.27 13.62 43.48
C GLU A 108 -9.76 13.71 44.94
N ARG A 109 -9.21 14.87 45.35
CA ARG A 109 -9.02 15.20 46.78
C ARG A 109 -9.47 16.62 47.07
N ASP A 110 -10.54 16.68 47.85
CA ASP A 110 -11.14 17.85 48.46
C ASP A 110 -10.21 18.60 49.43
N SER A 111 -10.34 19.94 49.37
CA SER A 111 -10.20 20.98 50.41
C SER A 111 -9.45 20.68 51.71
N VAL A 112 -8.43 21.52 52.02
CA VAL A 112 -8.27 22.18 53.34
C VAL A 112 -7.61 23.55 53.17
N ASP A 113 -8.32 24.57 53.66
CA ASP A 113 -7.89 25.95 53.92
C ASP A 113 -6.95 26.02 55.13
N SER A 114 -5.82 26.74 55.02
CA SER A 114 -5.19 27.39 56.18
C SER A 114 -4.12 28.41 55.76
N THR A 115 -4.51 29.67 55.92
CA THR A 115 -3.71 30.86 56.32
C THR A 115 -2.27 30.65 56.85
N GLY A 116 -1.34 31.51 56.41
CA GLY A 116 -0.05 31.76 57.07
C GLY A 116 0.83 32.78 56.32
N PRO A 117 1.53 33.73 56.98
CA PRO A 117 1.75 35.08 56.44
C PRO A 117 3.12 35.31 55.78
N ASN A 118 3.16 36.41 55.03
CA ASN A 118 4.33 37.07 54.47
C ASN A 118 5.44 37.31 55.51
N GLY A 119 6.68 37.00 55.11
CA GLY A 119 7.94 37.44 55.71
C GLY A 119 8.95 37.72 54.61
#